data_AF-A0A812WQI1-F1
#
_entry.id   AF-A0A812WQI1-F1
#
_cell.length_a   1.000
_cell.length_b   1.000
_cell.length_c   1.000
_cell.angle_alpha   90.00
_cell.angle_beta   90.00
_cell.angle_gamma   90.00
#
_symmetry.space_group_name_H-M   'P 1'
#
loop_
_entity.id
_entity.type
_entity.pdbx_description
1 polymer ?
#
loop_
_entity_poly.entity_id
_entity_poly.type
_entity_poly.pdbx_seq_one_letter_code
_entity_poly.pdbx_strand_id
1 'polypeptide(L)'
;MGAMISNTAASICLGVGFCGLLWFAWRRRRVAALPDISVPEALYALARAEDRSKRAECARALTSIMAGEVQVLEEVLDESRGKHPEFGGVLPDGRGVLSVVLDDLSSHGGLACDTEAFADLLLQCTAFDASWDETDEWNELVLEAVTYLRQDLKAEAFVAIAESSSSPTVREKACALHRRLRGDRTAEPTKGLLETSAAMPGVLSMNTRVQCPVCMTMQKDLLRCPACRNVGYCCVQHLQEDVPRHRVWCSSRA
;
A
#
# COMPACT_ATOMS: atom_id res chain seq x y z
N MET A 1 -23.34 -8.17 -52.27
CA MET A 1 -23.63 -7.70 -50.90
C MET A 1 -23.25 -8.81 -49.94
N GLY A 2 -22.30 -8.56 -49.04
CA GLY A 2 -21.78 -9.55 -48.10
C GLY A 2 -20.42 -9.10 -47.59
N ALA A 3 -20.41 -8.16 -46.66
CA ALA A 3 -19.19 -7.65 -46.04
C ALA A 3 -18.67 -8.68 -45.02
N MET A 4 -17.43 -9.13 -45.20
CA MET A 4 -16.65 -9.80 -44.17
C MET A 4 -16.18 -8.76 -43.16
N ILE A 5 -16.63 -8.86 -41.91
CA ILE A 5 -16.12 -8.06 -40.79
C ILE A 5 -14.95 -8.82 -40.17
N SER A 6 -13.79 -8.16 -40.12
CA SER A 6 -12.51 -8.65 -39.61
C SER A 6 -12.53 -8.78 -38.08
N ASN A 7 -12.30 -10.00 -37.57
CA ASN A 7 -12.25 -10.35 -36.14
C ASN A 7 -10.88 -10.12 -35.47
N THR A 8 -10.09 -9.14 -35.93
CA THR A 8 -8.69 -8.97 -35.49
C THR A 8 -8.49 -8.08 -34.27
N ALA A 9 -9.53 -7.38 -33.79
CA ALA A 9 -9.40 -6.45 -32.65
C ALA A 9 -9.57 -7.11 -31.26
N ALA A 10 -10.19 -8.28 -31.17
CA ALA A 10 -10.52 -8.91 -29.88
C ALA A 10 -9.38 -9.71 -29.25
N SER A 11 -8.36 -10.11 -30.01
CA SER A 11 -7.29 -11.01 -29.53
C SER A 11 -6.09 -10.30 -28.88
N ILE A 12 -5.95 -8.98 -29.03
CA ILE A 12 -4.81 -8.24 -28.49
C ILE A 12 -5.04 -7.83 -27.03
N CYS A 13 -6.29 -7.56 -26.64
CA CYS A 13 -6.64 -7.14 -25.27
C CYS A 13 -6.52 -8.27 -24.23
N LEU A 14 -6.64 -9.54 -24.65
CA LEU A 14 -6.53 -10.69 -23.73
C LEU A 14 -5.07 -11.12 -23.49
N GLY A 15 -4.14 -10.81 -24.40
CA GLY A 15 -2.74 -11.21 -24.29
C GLY A 15 -1.94 -10.43 -23.23
N VAL A 16 -2.24 -9.14 -23.05
CA VAL A 16 -1.53 -8.27 -22.09
C VAL A 16 -1.94 -8.59 -20.64
N GLY A 17 -3.23 -8.81 -20.38
CA GLY A 17 -3.74 -9.20 -19.07
C GLY A 17 -3.25 -10.58 -18.61
N PHE A 18 -3.15 -11.55 -19.54
CA PHE A 18 -2.72 -12.91 -19.21
C PHE A 18 -1.21 -13.00 -18.94
N CYS A 19 -0.37 -12.26 -19.69
CA CYS A 19 1.06 -12.15 -19.42
C CYS A 19 1.36 -11.41 -18.11
N GLY A 20 0.57 -10.39 -17.75
CA GLY A 20 0.65 -9.72 -16.45
C GLY A 20 0.37 -10.70 -15.30
N LEU A 21 -0.75 -11.43 -15.36
CA LEU A 21 -1.13 -12.41 -14.34
C LEU A 21 -0.12 -13.56 -14.21
N LEU A 22 0.43 -14.06 -15.32
CA LEU A 22 1.45 -15.10 -15.30
C LEU A 22 2.80 -14.60 -14.78
N TRP A 23 3.17 -13.35 -15.07
CA TRP A 23 4.35 -12.71 -14.48
C TRP A 23 4.18 -12.50 -12.98
N PHE A 24 3.02 -12.01 -12.52
CA PHE A 24 2.66 -11.91 -11.10
C PHE A 24 2.69 -13.27 -10.38
N ALA A 25 2.16 -14.33 -11.01
CA ALA A 25 2.13 -15.67 -10.44
C ALA A 25 3.53 -16.33 -10.36
N TRP A 26 4.39 -16.08 -11.35
CA TRP A 26 5.77 -16.60 -11.36
C TRP A 26 6.67 -15.88 -10.35
N ARG A 27 6.45 -14.57 -10.12
CA ARG A 27 7.22 -13.71 -9.20
C ARG A 27 7.12 -14.14 -7.72
N ARG A 28 6.03 -14.82 -7.30
CA ARG A 28 5.79 -15.25 -5.91
C ARG A 28 6.63 -16.43 -5.41
N ARG A 29 7.37 -17.15 -6.28
CA ARG A 29 7.93 -18.49 -5.92
C ARG A 29 9.37 -18.54 -5.39
N ARG A 30 10.11 -17.43 -5.24
CA ARG A 30 11.57 -17.49 -4.97
C ARG A 30 12.11 -16.78 -3.73
N VAL A 31 11.26 -16.29 -2.83
CA VAL A 31 11.70 -15.77 -1.54
C VAL A 31 10.87 -16.45 -0.46
N ALA A 32 11.47 -16.77 0.71
CA ALA A 32 10.72 -17.33 1.83
C ALA A 32 9.46 -16.49 2.05
N ALA A 33 8.29 -17.06 1.73
CA ALA A 33 7.07 -16.28 1.60
C ALA A 33 6.67 -15.79 3.00
N LEU A 34 6.74 -14.48 3.21
CA LEU A 34 6.12 -13.83 4.36
C LEU A 34 4.63 -14.22 4.38
N PRO A 35 4.02 -14.45 5.56
CA PRO A 35 2.61 -14.84 5.62
C PRO A 35 1.72 -13.77 4.98
N ASP A 36 0.63 -14.18 4.34
CA ASP A 36 -0.26 -13.22 3.70
C ASP A 36 -0.81 -12.18 4.70
N ILE A 37 -1.01 -10.96 4.21
CA ILE A 37 -1.43 -9.79 5.00
C ILE A 37 -2.66 -9.15 4.37
N SER A 38 -3.61 -8.68 5.16
CA SER A 38 -4.73 -7.86 4.64
C SER A 38 -4.38 -6.37 4.59
N VAL A 39 -5.12 -5.57 3.82
CA VAL A 39 -4.94 -4.10 3.78
C VAL A 39 -5.01 -3.47 5.19
N PRO A 40 -6.03 -3.76 6.02
CA PRO A 40 -6.06 -3.29 7.40
C PRO A 40 -4.82 -3.65 8.23
N GLU A 41 -4.31 -4.88 8.09
CA GLU A 41 -3.12 -5.33 8.82
C GLU A 41 -1.87 -4.62 8.32
N ALA A 42 -1.73 -4.42 7.01
CA ALA A 42 -0.63 -3.70 6.40
C ALA A 42 -0.58 -2.25 6.87
N LEU A 43 -1.72 -1.54 6.89
CA LEU A 43 -1.79 -0.16 7.38
C LEU A 43 -1.49 -0.07 8.88
N TYR A 44 -2.03 -0.99 9.68
CA TYR A 44 -1.74 -1.05 11.10
C TYR A 44 -0.24 -1.28 11.38
N ALA A 45 0.36 -2.25 10.70
CA ALA A 45 1.78 -2.58 10.84
C ALA A 45 2.68 -1.45 10.29
N LEU A 46 2.29 -0.82 9.18
CA LEU A 46 2.99 0.32 8.60
C LEU A 46 3.04 1.51 9.57
N ALA A 47 2.01 1.75 10.38
CA ALA A 47 2.05 2.79 11.40
C ALA A 47 2.79 2.39 12.68
N ARG A 48 2.74 1.12 13.09
CA ARG A 48 3.04 0.70 14.48
C ARG A 48 4.15 -0.31 14.65
N ALA A 49 4.60 -0.99 13.60
CA ALA A 49 5.72 -1.92 13.74
C ALA A 49 6.96 -1.14 14.18
N GLU A 50 7.70 -1.64 15.18
CA GLU A 50 8.96 -1.02 15.63
C GLU A 50 10.04 -1.12 14.54
N ASP A 51 10.06 -2.24 13.84
CA ASP A 51 11.01 -2.54 12.77
C ASP A 51 10.65 -1.80 11.47
N ARG A 52 11.59 -0.99 10.98
CA ARG A 52 11.49 -0.25 9.73
C ARG A 52 11.41 -1.18 8.51
N SER A 53 12.13 -2.30 8.51
CA SER A 53 12.09 -3.23 7.37
C SER A 53 10.72 -3.91 7.27
N LYS A 54 10.10 -4.24 8.41
CA LYS A 54 8.71 -4.71 8.44
C LYS A 54 7.71 -3.65 7.94
N ARG A 55 7.91 -2.37 8.29
CA ARG A 55 7.11 -1.27 7.71
C ARG A 55 7.31 -1.18 6.19
N ALA A 56 8.54 -1.31 5.70
CA ALA A 56 8.83 -1.33 4.27
C ALA A 56 8.19 -2.53 3.55
N GLU A 57 8.14 -3.72 4.15
CA GLU A 57 7.41 -4.88 3.62
C GLU A 57 5.91 -4.60 3.47
N CYS A 58 5.31 -3.92 4.46
CA CYS A 58 3.90 -3.51 4.40
C CYS A 58 3.67 -2.46 3.32
N ALA A 59 4.58 -1.49 3.17
CA ALA A 59 4.53 -0.50 2.10
C ALA A 59 4.58 -1.17 0.71
N ARG A 60 5.51 -2.12 0.49
CA ARG A 60 5.58 -2.90 -0.76
C ARG A 60 4.29 -3.69 -1.02
N ALA A 61 3.73 -4.30 0.02
CA ALA A 61 2.49 -5.06 -0.09
C ALA A 61 1.34 -4.16 -0.59
N LEU A 62 1.16 -2.99 0.03
CA LEU A 62 0.15 -2.00 -0.39
C LEU A 62 0.40 -1.48 -1.80
N THR A 63 1.64 -1.07 -2.12
CA THR A 63 2.00 -0.63 -3.48
C THR A 63 1.66 -1.68 -4.53
N SER A 64 1.85 -2.97 -4.22
CA SER A 64 1.64 -4.06 -5.18
C SER A 64 0.19 -4.26 -5.63
N ILE A 65 -0.78 -3.72 -4.86
CA ILE A 65 -2.21 -3.86 -5.15
C ILE A 65 -2.92 -2.52 -5.35
N MET A 66 -2.32 -1.38 -4.98
CA MET A 66 -3.03 -0.10 -4.97
C MET A 66 -3.32 0.47 -6.36
N ALA A 67 -2.61 0.05 -7.40
CA ALA A 67 -2.74 0.61 -8.75
C ALA A 67 -4.17 0.50 -9.31
N GLY A 68 -4.90 1.61 -9.31
CA GLY A 68 -6.30 1.69 -9.77
C GLY A 68 -7.33 1.14 -8.78
N GLU A 69 -6.90 0.67 -7.60
CA GLU A 69 -7.80 0.11 -6.58
C GLU A 69 -8.25 1.22 -5.61
N VAL A 70 -9.33 1.91 -5.99
CA VAL A 70 -9.97 3.02 -5.26
C VAL A 70 -10.08 2.73 -3.76
N GLN A 71 -10.59 1.55 -3.40
CA GLN A 71 -10.82 1.13 -2.01
C GLN A 71 -9.52 1.07 -1.17
N VAL A 72 -8.38 0.74 -1.80
CA VAL A 72 -7.10 0.64 -1.10
C VAL A 72 -6.55 2.04 -0.80
N LEU A 73 -6.66 2.97 -1.77
CA LEU A 73 -6.23 4.36 -1.58
C LEU A 73 -7.14 5.08 -0.58
N GLU A 74 -8.46 4.88 -0.66
CA GLU A 74 -9.41 5.40 0.31
C GLU A 74 -9.04 4.96 1.74
N GLU A 75 -8.83 3.65 1.97
CA GLU A 75 -8.44 3.12 3.27
C GLU A 75 -7.11 3.72 3.77
N VAL A 76 -6.12 3.92 2.88
CA VAL A 76 -4.85 4.60 3.23
C VAL A 76 -5.09 6.01 3.74
N LEU A 77 -5.96 6.78 3.07
CA LEU A 77 -6.29 8.15 3.46
C LEU A 77 -7.10 8.19 4.75
N ASP A 78 -8.05 7.30 4.90
CA ASP A 78 -8.92 7.20 6.06
C ASP A 78 -8.14 6.82 7.32
N GLU A 79 -7.26 5.83 7.23
CA GLU A 79 -6.34 5.47 8.30
C GLU A 79 -5.34 6.59 8.60
N SER A 80 -4.86 7.29 7.58
CA SER A 80 -3.94 8.42 7.76
C SER A 80 -4.58 9.61 8.47
N ARG A 81 -5.90 9.73 8.40
CA ARG A 81 -6.68 10.77 9.11
C ARG A 81 -7.32 10.27 10.39
N GLY A 82 -7.15 8.99 10.72
CA GLY A 82 -7.70 8.36 11.91
C GLY A 82 -9.23 8.24 11.90
N LYS A 83 -9.86 8.04 10.73
CA LYS A 83 -11.32 7.89 10.63
C LYS A 83 -11.85 6.63 11.35
N HIS A 84 -10.98 5.66 11.65
CA HIS A 84 -11.33 4.41 12.34
C HIS A 84 -10.61 4.25 13.70
N PRO A 85 -10.94 5.08 14.70
CA PRO A 85 -10.31 5.02 16.02
C PRO A 85 -10.47 3.67 16.72
N GLU A 86 -11.54 2.93 16.44
CA GLU A 86 -11.83 1.61 17.01
C GLU A 86 -10.84 0.52 16.59
N PHE A 87 -10.14 0.69 15.45
CA PHE A 87 -9.15 -0.25 14.92
C PHE A 87 -7.70 0.20 15.13
N GLY A 88 -7.51 1.19 15.99
CA GLY A 88 -6.21 1.72 16.38
C GLY A 88 -6.10 3.22 16.18
N GLY A 89 -6.79 3.79 15.17
CA GLY A 89 -6.76 5.22 14.86
C GLY A 89 -5.34 5.76 14.58
N VAL A 90 -5.17 7.07 14.82
CA VAL A 90 -3.84 7.71 14.82
C VAL A 90 -2.96 7.18 15.96
N LEU A 91 -1.65 7.34 15.83
CA LEU A 91 -0.69 7.06 16.89
C LEU A 91 -0.92 7.98 18.11
N PRO A 92 -0.44 7.60 19.31
CA PRO A 92 -0.56 8.42 20.52
C PRO A 92 0.02 9.83 20.41
N ASP A 93 0.99 10.04 19.51
CA ASP A 93 1.60 11.34 19.21
C ASP A 93 0.82 12.14 18.14
N GLY A 94 -0.34 11.64 17.71
CA GLY A 94 -1.22 12.27 16.73
C GLY A 94 -0.86 11.96 15.27
N ARG A 95 0.22 11.22 14.99
CA ARG A 95 0.62 10.90 13.62
C ARG A 95 -0.26 9.81 13.00
N GLY A 96 -0.63 9.99 11.74
CA GLY A 96 -1.27 8.97 10.91
C GLY A 96 -0.26 8.13 10.11
N VAL A 97 -0.75 7.13 9.38
CA VAL A 97 0.05 6.21 8.56
C VAL A 97 0.98 6.96 7.61
N LEU A 98 0.45 7.87 6.77
CA LEU A 98 1.27 8.61 5.81
C LEU A 98 2.31 9.56 6.45
N SER A 99 2.05 10.05 7.68
CA SER A 99 3.07 10.82 8.42
C SER A 99 4.26 9.94 8.80
N VAL A 100 4.00 8.71 9.25
CA VAL A 100 5.06 7.73 9.55
C VAL A 100 5.86 7.39 8.28
N VAL A 101 5.17 7.22 7.16
CA VAL A 101 5.82 6.95 5.85
C VAL A 101 6.72 8.10 5.42
N LEU A 102 6.31 9.36 5.62
CA LEU A 102 7.14 10.55 5.33
C LEU A 102 8.36 10.65 6.26
N ASP A 103 8.18 10.41 7.55
CA ASP A 103 9.28 10.35 8.51
C ASP A 103 10.29 9.27 8.10
N ASP A 104 9.79 8.09 7.74
CA ASP A 104 10.63 7.01 7.29
C ASP A 104 11.32 7.36 5.97
N LEU A 105 10.63 7.94 4.99
CA LEU A 105 11.22 8.40 3.73
C LEU A 105 12.39 9.37 3.95
N SER A 106 12.24 10.32 4.87
CA SER A 106 13.24 11.37 5.15
C SER A 106 14.38 10.91 6.08
N SER A 107 14.25 9.74 6.70
CA SER A 107 15.28 9.20 7.57
C SER A 107 16.49 8.73 6.74
N HIS A 108 17.68 9.18 7.14
CA HIS A 108 18.95 8.73 6.56
C HIS A 108 19.42 7.39 7.13
N GLY A 109 18.63 6.76 8.01
CA GLY A 109 18.94 5.46 8.60
C GLY A 109 18.31 4.29 7.82
N GLY A 110 18.96 3.13 7.88
CA GLY A 110 18.44 1.87 7.33
C GLY A 110 18.92 1.55 5.91
N LEU A 111 18.29 0.54 5.31
CA LEU A 111 18.63 0.07 3.97
C LEU A 111 17.95 0.95 2.90
N ALA A 112 18.67 1.28 1.83
CA ALA A 112 18.12 2.09 0.74
C ALA A 112 16.87 1.47 0.10
N CYS A 113 16.79 0.13 0.05
CA CYS A 113 15.62 -0.59 -0.47
C CYS A 113 14.37 -0.43 0.40
N ASP A 114 14.51 -0.12 1.70
CA ASP A 114 13.38 0.17 2.58
C ASP A 114 12.88 1.59 2.35
N THR A 115 13.80 2.55 2.25
CA THR A 115 13.47 3.94 1.88
C THR A 115 12.77 4.01 0.52
N GLU A 116 13.22 3.19 -0.43
CA GLU A 116 12.58 3.05 -1.73
C GLU A 116 11.12 2.56 -1.64
N ALA A 117 10.80 1.63 -0.72
CA ALA A 117 9.44 1.14 -0.55
C ALA A 117 8.48 2.25 -0.09
N PHE A 118 8.94 3.14 0.79
CA PHE A 118 8.14 4.29 1.24
C PHE A 118 7.94 5.31 0.11
N ALA A 119 8.98 5.56 -0.70
CA ALA A 119 8.85 6.40 -1.90
C ALA A 119 7.86 5.79 -2.90
N ASP A 120 7.92 4.48 -3.12
CA ASP A 120 7.02 3.76 -4.02
C ASP A 120 5.56 3.83 -3.57
N LEU A 121 5.30 3.68 -2.27
CA LEU A 121 3.95 3.83 -1.73
C LEU A 121 3.41 5.24 -1.97
N LEU A 122 4.19 6.28 -1.67
CA LEU A 122 3.78 7.67 -1.86
C LEU A 122 3.59 8.02 -3.35
N LEU A 123 4.42 7.46 -4.24
CA LEU A 123 4.20 7.57 -5.67
C LEU A 123 2.90 6.87 -6.07
N GLN A 124 2.59 5.69 -5.54
CA GLN A 124 1.34 5.01 -5.87
C GLN A 124 0.11 5.78 -5.40
N CYS A 125 0.16 6.41 -4.21
CA CYS A 125 -0.90 7.29 -3.71
C CYS A 125 -1.11 8.56 -4.55
N THR A 126 -0.12 8.94 -5.36
CA THR A 126 -0.12 10.18 -6.15
C THR A 126 -0.13 9.92 -7.65
N ALA A 127 -0.41 8.68 -8.08
CA ALA A 127 -0.36 8.27 -9.46
C ALA A 127 -1.67 8.66 -10.19
N PHE A 128 -1.65 9.80 -10.87
CA PHE A 128 -2.79 10.27 -11.66
C PHE A 128 -2.93 9.42 -12.94
N ASP A 129 -4.13 8.93 -13.22
CA ASP A 129 -4.38 8.18 -14.45
C ASP A 129 -4.78 9.15 -15.57
N ALA A 130 -3.87 9.35 -16.54
CA ALA A 130 -4.09 10.23 -17.67
C ALA A 130 -5.12 9.72 -18.69
N SER A 131 -5.51 8.44 -18.61
CA SER A 131 -6.53 7.86 -19.49
C SER A 131 -7.96 8.13 -19.02
N TRP A 132 -8.11 8.59 -17.78
CA TRP A 132 -9.38 8.98 -17.17
C TRP A 132 -9.39 10.46 -16.84
N ASP A 133 -10.57 11.07 -16.80
CA ASP A 133 -10.70 12.49 -16.46
C ASP A 133 -10.76 12.69 -14.93
N GLU A 134 -10.96 13.93 -14.48
CA GLU A 134 -11.02 14.29 -13.06
C GLU A 134 -12.33 13.86 -12.36
N THR A 135 -13.32 13.36 -13.12
CA THR A 135 -14.57 12.85 -12.55
C THR A 135 -14.49 11.36 -12.23
N ASP A 136 -13.36 10.72 -12.55
CA ASP A 136 -13.04 9.37 -12.15
C ASP A 136 -12.66 9.32 -10.65
N GLU A 137 -13.23 8.35 -9.94
CA GLU A 137 -13.08 8.19 -8.48
C GLU A 137 -11.60 8.02 -8.06
N TRP A 138 -10.78 7.35 -8.88
CA TRP A 138 -9.36 7.21 -8.59
C TRP A 138 -8.64 8.56 -8.67
N ASN A 139 -8.89 9.33 -9.73
CA ASN A 139 -8.26 10.63 -9.91
C ASN A 139 -8.72 11.64 -8.83
N GLU A 140 -9.97 11.58 -8.39
CA GLU A 140 -10.47 12.37 -7.26
C GLU A 140 -9.67 12.05 -5.98
N LEU A 141 -9.54 10.76 -5.63
CA LEU A 141 -8.77 10.33 -4.46
C LEU A 141 -7.28 10.67 -4.58
N VAL A 142 -6.69 10.60 -5.77
CA VAL A 142 -5.30 11.01 -6.00
C VAL A 142 -5.12 12.51 -5.73
N LEU A 143 -6.05 13.35 -6.19
CA LEU A 143 -6.02 14.79 -5.91
C LEU A 143 -6.19 15.07 -4.41
N GLU A 144 -7.05 14.29 -3.75
CA GLU A 144 -7.23 14.34 -2.31
C GLU A 144 -5.95 13.93 -1.55
N ALA A 145 -5.29 12.86 -1.98
CA ALA A 145 -4.02 12.39 -1.42
C ALA A 145 -2.91 13.42 -1.58
N VAL A 146 -2.76 14.00 -2.77
CA VAL A 146 -1.80 15.09 -3.03
C VAL A 146 -2.10 16.29 -2.14
N THR A 147 -3.38 16.67 -2.02
CA THR A 147 -3.79 17.80 -1.16
C THR A 147 -3.43 17.53 0.30
N TYR A 148 -3.77 16.35 0.80
CA TYR A 148 -3.48 15.94 2.18
C TYR A 148 -1.97 15.94 2.48
N LEU A 149 -1.18 15.32 1.59
CA LEU A 149 0.28 15.27 1.73
C LEU A 149 0.89 16.68 1.81
N ARG A 150 0.44 17.61 0.97
CA ARG A 150 1.00 18.97 0.92
C ARG A 150 0.49 19.88 2.02
N GLN A 151 -0.83 19.92 2.19
CA GLN A 151 -1.47 20.93 3.03
C GLN A 151 -1.45 20.52 4.49
N ASP A 152 -1.73 19.27 4.79
CA ASP A 152 -1.80 18.77 6.17
C ASP A 152 -0.45 18.25 6.65
N LEU A 153 0.23 17.43 5.83
CA LEU A 153 1.49 16.77 6.24
C LEU A 153 2.77 17.53 5.87
N LYS A 154 2.67 18.61 5.08
CA LYS A 154 3.83 19.41 4.62
C LYS A 154 4.92 18.54 3.97
N ALA A 155 4.50 17.56 3.18
CA ALA A 155 5.34 16.50 2.62
C ALA A 155 6.55 17.04 1.83
N GLU A 156 6.47 18.22 1.22
CA GLU A 156 7.56 18.79 0.44
C GLU A 156 8.88 18.90 1.24
N ALA A 157 8.83 19.17 2.55
CA ALA A 157 10.03 19.24 3.39
C ALA A 157 10.70 17.87 3.56
N PHE A 158 9.91 16.80 3.76
CA PHE A 158 10.40 15.44 3.91
C PHE A 158 10.96 14.89 2.60
N VAL A 159 10.27 15.19 1.49
CA VAL A 159 10.69 14.76 0.15
C VAL A 159 12.01 15.44 -0.25
N ALA A 160 12.18 16.73 0.06
CA ALA A 160 13.43 17.46 -0.20
C ALA A 160 14.63 16.83 0.53
N ILE A 161 14.42 16.26 1.72
CA ILE A 161 15.46 15.51 2.42
C ILE A 161 15.81 14.23 1.65
N ALA A 162 14.81 13.48 1.18
CA ALA A 162 15.02 12.25 0.43
C ALA A 162 15.68 12.47 -0.95
N GLU A 163 15.50 13.64 -1.57
CA GLU A 163 16.23 14.07 -2.77
C GLU A 163 17.75 14.18 -2.54
N SER A 164 18.18 14.36 -1.29
CA SER A 164 19.61 14.37 -0.92
C SER A 164 20.20 12.97 -0.69
N SER A 165 19.39 11.91 -0.81
CA SER A 165 19.82 10.53 -0.60
C SER A 165 21.01 10.15 -1.50
N SER A 166 21.94 9.36 -0.94
CA SER A 166 23.05 8.79 -1.69
C SER A 166 22.60 7.74 -2.70
N SER A 167 21.44 7.10 -2.48
CA SER A 167 20.83 6.14 -3.42
C SER A 167 20.25 6.87 -4.63
N PRO A 168 20.74 6.61 -5.86
CA PRO A 168 20.20 7.23 -7.06
C PRO A 168 18.72 6.93 -7.28
N THR A 169 18.28 5.70 -6.99
CA THR A 169 16.88 5.28 -7.16
C THR A 169 15.96 6.04 -6.19
N VAL A 170 16.35 6.16 -4.92
CA VAL A 170 15.55 6.91 -3.92
C VAL A 170 15.46 8.38 -4.30
N ARG A 171 16.59 8.99 -4.67
CA ARG A 171 16.65 10.39 -5.09
C ARG A 171 15.75 10.66 -6.29
N GLU A 172 15.80 9.79 -7.30
CA GLU A 172 14.96 9.89 -8.49
C GLU A 172 13.46 9.82 -8.16
N LYS A 173 13.05 8.83 -7.36
CA LYS A 173 11.66 8.66 -6.91
C LYS A 173 11.18 9.86 -6.08
N ALA A 174 12.04 10.39 -5.20
CA ALA A 174 11.77 11.60 -4.44
C ALA A 174 11.57 12.82 -5.35
N CYS A 175 12.43 13.02 -6.36
CA CYS A 175 12.26 14.10 -7.35
C CYS A 175 10.93 14.00 -8.11
N ALA A 176 10.54 12.78 -8.54
CA ALA A 176 9.26 12.57 -9.21
C ALA A 176 8.07 12.90 -8.28
N LEU A 177 8.11 12.42 -7.03
CA LEU A 177 7.11 12.73 -6.03
C LEU A 177 7.00 14.24 -5.76
N HIS A 178 8.13 14.94 -5.64
CA HIS A 178 8.15 16.38 -5.42
C HIS A 178 7.50 17.15 -6.57
N ARG A 179 7.73 16.73 -7.82
CA ARG A 179 7.07 17.30 -9.01
C ARG A 179 5.56 17.07 -8.96
N ARG A 180 5.09 15.87 -8.60
CA ARG A 180 3.66 15.56 -8.44
C ARG A 180 3.00 16.41 -7.37
N LEU A 181 3.65 16.57 -6.21
CA LEU A 181 3.18 17.47 -5.17
C LEU A 181 3.05 18.90 -5.72
N ARG A 182 3.97 19.37 -6.58
CA ARG A 182 3.87 20.70 -7.20
C ARG A 182 2.85 20.81 -8.35
N GLY A 183 2.12 19.74 -8.67
CA GLY A 183 1.04 19.72 -9.66
C GLY A 183 1.39 19.08 -11.00
N ASP A 184 2.59 18.54 -11.17
CA ASP A 184 2.94 17.78 -12.36
C ASP A 184 2.39 16.35 -12.28
N ARG A 185 1.20 16.15 -12.84
CA ARG A 185 0.47 14.88 -12.84
C ARG A 185 1.15 13.77 -13.66
N THR A 186 2.14 14.12 -14.47
CA THR A 186 2.80 13.19 -15.41
C THR A 186 4.19 12.77 -14.96
N ALA A 187 4.68 13.33 -13.85
CA ALA A 187 6.02 13.02 -13.36
C ALA A 187 6.09 11.55 -12.90
N GLU A 188 6.97 10.78 -13.52
CA GLU A 188 7.26 9.38 -13.18
C GLU A 188 8.77 9.23 -12.98
N PRO A 189 9.23 8.33 -12.09
CA PRO A 189 10.63 7.90 -12.08
C PRO A 189 10.96 7.12 -13.37
N THR A 190 12.20 7.20 -13.85
CA THR A 190 12.62 6.44 -15.04
C THR A 190 12.61 4.95 -14.77
N LYS A 191 12.94 4.56 -13.54
CA LYS A 191 12.78 3.20 -13.06
C LYS A 191 11.42 3.02 -12.42
N GLY A 192 10.68 2.01 -12.88
CA GLY A 192 9.36 1.70 -12.36
C GLY A 192 9.33 1.41 -10.85
N LEU A 193 8.11 1.40 -10.30
CA LEU A 193 7.85 1.06 -8.91
C LEU A 193 8.26 -0.40 -8.64
N LEU A 194 8.75 -0.69 -7.43
CA LEU A 194 9.13 -2.03 -6.95
C LEU A 194 10.27 -2.70 -7.75
N GLU A 195 11.53 -2.32 -7.48
CA GLU A 195 12.69 -3.11 -7.94
C GLU A 195 12.72 -4.50 -7.24
N THR A 196 12.73 -5.53 -8.07
CA THR A 196 12.24 -6.90 -7.85
C THR A 196 13.04 -7.84 -6.91
N SER A 197 13.82 -7.35 -5.93
CA SER A 197 14.70 -8.26 -5.16
C SER A 197 14.21 -8.69 -3.79
N ALA A 198 13.20 -8.02 -3.21
CA ALA A 198 12.74 -8.28 -1.85
C ALA A 198 11.54 -9.27 -1.80
N ALA A 199 11.46 -10.06 -0.73
CA ALA A 199 10.25 -10.83 -0.41
C ALA A 199 9.08 -9.85 -0.23
N MET A 200 7.91 -10.20 -0.77
CA MET A 200 6.68 -9.46 -0.51
C MET A 200 5.63 -10.46 -0.03
N PRO A 201 4.89 -10.17 1.06
CA PRO A 201 3.76 -11.01 1.44
C PRO A 201 2.69 -10.95 0.35
N GLY A 202 1.91 -12.02 0.21
CA GLY A 202 0.67 -11.92 -0.57
C GLY A 202 -0.32 -11.02 0.15
N VAL A 203 -1.12 -10.25 -0.60
CA VAL A 203 -2.18 -9.45 -0.02
C VAL A 203 -3.50 -10.20 -0.08
N LEU A 204 -4.14 -10.37 1.08
CA LEU A 204 -5.47 -10.93 1.19
C LEU A 204 -6.49 -9.90 0.73
N SER A 205 -7.31 -10.26 -0.27
CA SER A 205 -8.46 -9.47 -0.73
C SER A 205 -9.62 -9.62 0.25
N MET A 206 -9.41 -9.15 1.49
CA MET A 206 -10.42 -9.15 2.55
C MET A 206 -10.18 -8.01 3.54
N ASN A 207 -11.26 -7.51 4.13
CA ASN A 207 -11.18 -6.61 5.26
C ASN A 207 -11.29 -7.43 6.56
N THR A 208 -10.14 -7.72 7.17
CA THR A 208 -10.04 -8.49 8.42
C THR A 208 -10.67 -7.80 9.63
N ARG A 209 -11.14 -6.55 9.50
CA ARG A 209 -11.94 -5.86 10.51
C ARG A 209 -13.39 -6.30 10.50
N VAL A 210 -13.91 -6.87 9.42
CA VAL A 210 -15.33 -7.29 9.32
C VAL A 210 -15.49 -8.72 8.82
N GLN A 211 -14.39 -9.36 8.41
CA GLN A 211 -14.36 -10.73 7.91
C GLN A 211 -13.34 -11.57 8.68
N CYS A 212 -13.76 -12.73 9.18
CA CYS A 212 -12.85 -13.65 9.87
C CYS A 212 -11.86 -14.28 8.87
N PRO A 213 -10.54 -14.20 9.10
CA PRO A 213 -9.54 -14.68 8.14
C PRO A 213 -9.47 -16.21 8.02
N VAL A 214 -10.07 -16.95 8.97
CA VAL A 214 -10.05 -18.42 8.99
C VAL A 214 -11.23 -19.01 8.21
N CYS A 215 -12.46 -18.59 8.52
CA CYS A 215 -13.68 -19.14 7.92
C CYS A 215 -14.35 -18.21 6.90
N MET A 216 -13.77 -17.04 6.62
CA MET A 216 -14.28 -16.02 5.70
C MET A 216 -15.67 -15.46 6.05
N THR A 217 -16.22 -15.79 7.21
CA THR A 217 -17.55 -15.32 7.62
C THR A 217 -17.47 -13.84 7.98
N MET A 218 -18.38 -13.04 7.42
CA MET A 218 -18.55 -11.64 7.78
C MET A 218 -19.51 -11.52 8.96
N GLN A 219 -19.11 -10.77 9.98
CA GLN A 219 -19.94 -10.48 11.15
C GLN A 219 -19.72 -9.04 11.59
N LYS A 220 -20.78 -8.41 12.08
CA LYS A 220 -20.69 -7.07 12.66
C LYS A 220 -19.82 -7.07 13.92
N ASP A 221 -20.05 -8.04 14.80
CA ASP A 221 -19.39 -8.17 16.08
C ASP A 221 -18.41 -9.35 16.04
N LEU A 222 -17.13 -9.05 15.83
CA LEU A 222 -16.04 -10.02 15.84
C LEU A 222 -15.24 -9.93 17.13
N LEU A 223 -14.79 -11.08 17.64
CA LEU A 223 -13.76 -11.17 18.67
C LEU A 223 -12.47 -10.55 18.13
N ARG A 224 -12.00 -9.46 18.74
CA ARG A 224 -10.80 -8.77 18.29
C ARG A 224 -9.53 -9.40 18.86
N CYS A 225 -8.45 -9.32 18.09
CA CYS A 225 -7.12 -9.55 18.64
C CYS A 225 -6.94 -8.64 19.87
N PRO A 226 -6.66 -9.19 21.07
CA PRO A 226 -6.58 -8.39 22.29
C PRO A 226 -5.42 -7.40 22.28
N ALA A 227 -4.46 -7.62 21.38
CA ALA A 227 -3.19 -6.93 21.35
C ALA A 227 -3.22 -5.74 20.36
N CYS A 228 -3.65 -5.96 19.11
CA CYS A 228 -3.77 -4.89 18.11
C CYS A 228 -5.18 -4.32 17.94
N ARG A 229 -6.21 -5.05 18.36
CA ARG A 229 -7.64 -4.76 18.14
C ARG A 229 -8.09 -4.57 16.67
N ASN A 230 -7.17 -4.65 15.71
CA ASN A 230 -7.41 -4.42 14.28
C ASN A 230 -8.07 -5.62 13.59
N VAL A 231 -7.61 -6.84 13.88
CA VAL A 231 -8.14 -8.08 13.26
C VAL A 231 -9.28 -8.67 14.10
N GLY A 232 -10.34 -9.12 13.43
CA GLY A 232 -11.51 -9.76 14.02
C GLY A 232 -11.67 -11.24 13.65
N TYR A 233 -12.19 -12.01 14.60
CA TYR A 233 -12.42 -13.45 14.52
C TYR A 233 -13.85 -13.78 14.97
N CYS A 234 -14.51 -14.79 14.38
CA CYS A 234 -15.86 -15.16 14.83
C CYS A 234 -15.87 -15.96 16.14
N CYS A 235 -14.72 -16.51 16.57
CA CYS A 235 -14.58 -17.24 17.83
C CYS A 235 -13.11 -17.30 18.29
N VAL A 236 -12.89 -17.71 19.54
CA VAL A 236 -11.55 -17.87 20.15
C VAL A 236 -10.70 -18.89 19.39
N GLN A 237 -11.32 -19.97 18.90
CA GLN A 237 -10.61 -21.01 18.15
C GLN A 237 -9.98 -20.47 16.87
N HIS A 238 -10.71 -19.67 16.07
CA HIS A 238 -10.17 -19.06 14.86
C HIS A 238 -9.11 -18.00 15.15
N LEU A 239 -9.22 -17.28 16.27
CA LEU A 239 -8.13 -16.40 16.74
C LEU A 239 -6.87 -17.23 16.96
N GLN A 240 -6.95 -18.32 17.71
CA GLN A 240 -5.80 -19.19 18.01
C GLN A 240 -5.20 -19.83 16.75
N GLU A 241 -6.04 -20.24 15.81
CA GLU A 241 -5.62 -20.80 14.53
C GLU A 241 -4.85 -19.80 13.66
N ASP A 242 -5.25 -18.52 13.68
CA ASP A 242 -4.62 -17.47 12.89
C ASP A 242 -3.37 -16.86 13.54
N VAL A 243 -3.10 -17.13 14.83
CA VAL A 243 -1.94 -16.59 15.57
C VAL A 243 -0.62 -16.76 14.78
N PRO A 244 -0.28 -17.91 14.19
CA PRO A 244 0.98 -18.08 13.47
C PRO A 244 1.18 -17.09 12.31
N ARG A 245 0.10 -16.72 11.61
CA ARG A 245 0.09 -15.72 10.53
C ARG A 245 0.04 -14.31 11.12
N HIS A 246 -0.98 -14.01 11.91
CA HIS A 246 -1.24 -12.66 12.41
C HIS A 246 -0.11 -12.08 13.27
N ARG A 247 0.56 -12.91 14.08
CA ARG A 247 1.65 -12.45 14.96
C ARG A 247 2.82 -11.83 14.19
N VAL A 248 3.01 -12.21 12.93
CA VAL A 248 4.07 -11.63 12.09
C VAL A 248 3.77 -10.16 11.80
N TRP A 249 2.51 -9.77 11.73
CA TRP A 249 2.06 -8.41 11.40
C TRP A 249 1.66 -7.59 12.63
N CYS A 250 1.17 -8.24 13.68
CA CYS A 250 0.85 -7.60 14.95
C CYS A 250 2.09 -6.94 15.58
N SER A 251 1.96 -5.69 16.06
CA SER A 251 3.08 -4.90 16.62
C SER A 251 3.20 -4.98 18.15
N SER A 252 2.23 -5.57 18.83
CA SER A 252 2.29 -5.78 20.28
C SER A 252 2.88 -7.15 20.60
N ARG A 253 3.91 -7.17 21.45
CA ARG A 253 4.26 -8.36 22.24
C ARG A 253 3.07 -8.67 23.15
N ALA A 254 2.25 -9.65 22.78
CA ALA A 254 1.35 -10.32 23.71
C ALA A 254 2.12 -11.47 24.38
#